data_AF-A0A150INA0-F1
#
_entry.id   AF-A0A150INA0-F1
#
_cell.length_a   1.000
_cell.length_b   1.000
_cell.length_c   1.000
_cell.angle_alpha   90.00
_cell.angle_beta   90.00
_cell.angle_gamma   90.00
#
_symmetry.space_group_name_H-M   'P 1'
#
loop_
_entity.id
_entity.type
_entity.pdbx_description
1 polymer ?
#
loop_
_entity_poly.entity_id
_entity_poly.type
_entity_poly.pdbx_seq_one_letter_code
_entity_poly.pdbx_strand_id
1 'polypeptide(L)'
;MYVIIVYDIKVERVNKVKGFLRKHLYWIQNSVFEGEVTKSELDEIKTGLLDIIKKDADSVIIYQFRTEDAFNRKVLGIEKAPTDGII
;
A
#
# COMPACT_ATOMS: atom_id res chain seq x y z
N MET A 1 -0.82 -3.20 13.65
CA MET A 1 0.51 -3.37 13.01
C MET A 1 0.57 -2.38 11.87
N TYR A 2 1.76 -1.96 11.44
CA TYR A 2 1.88 -1.02 10.32
C TYR A 2 2.38 -1.74 9.08
N VAL A 3 1.83 -1.42 7.92
CA VAL A 3 2.25 -2.05 6.65
C VAL A 3 2.60 -1.01 5.60
N ILE A 4 3.56 -1.36 4.76
CA ILE A 4 3.86 -0.64 3.51
C ILE A 4 3.67 -1.64 2.37
N ILE A 5 2.78 -1.32 1.44
CA ILE A 5 2.51 -2.10 0.24
C ILE A 5 3.12 -1.37 -0.96
N VAL A 6 4.03 -2.06 -1.64
CA VAL A 6 4.64 -1.61 -2.89
C VAL A 6 4.21 -2.55 -4.00
N TYR A 7 3.86 -2.02 -5.17
CA TYR A 7 3.45 -2.86 -6.28
C TYR A 7 4.03 -2.43 -7.64
N ASP A 8 4.25 -3.43 -8.48
CA ASP A 8 4.52 -3.29 -9.91
C ASP A 8 3.46 -4.08 -10.68
N ILE A 9 2.54 -3.36 -11.33
CA ILE A 9 1.31 -3.92 -11.89
C ILE A 9 1.08 -3.30 -13.26
N LYS A 10 0.71 -4.13 -14.24
CA LYS A 10 0.43 -3.62 -15.59
C LYS A 10 -0.74 -2.63 -15.60
N VAL A 11 -0.69 -1.71 -16.56
CA VAL A 11 -1.64 -0.59 -16.73
C VAL A 11 -3.10 -1.03 -16.75
N GLU A 12 -3.42 -2.23 -17.25
CA GLU A 12 -4.81 -2.70 -17.33
C GLU A 12 -5.43 -2.97 -15.94
N ARG A 13 -4.60 -3.20 -14.91
CA ARG A 13 -5.04 -3.57 -13.55
C ARG A 13 -4.67 -2.54 -12.49
N VAL A 14 -3.71 -1.66 -12.76
CA VAL A 14 -3.19 -0.68 -11.80
C VAL A 14 -4.29 0.17 -11.16
N ASN A 15 -5.29 0.60 -11.93
CA ASN A 15 -6.39 1.42 -11.41
C ASN A 15 -7.30 0.63 -10.46
N LYS A 16 -7.48 -0.68 -10.69
CA LYS A 16 -8.26 -1.55 -9.79
C LYS A 16 -7.53 -1.74 -8.47
N VAL A 17 -6.24 -2.05 -8.51
CA VAL A 17 -5.43 -2.20 -7.28
C VAL A 17 -5.35 -0.89 -6.51
N LYS A 18 -5.08 0.23 -7.19
CA LYS A 18 -5.06 1.56 -6.57
C LYS A 18 -6.41 1.91 -5.92
N GLY A 19 -7.52 1.62 -6.60
CA GLY A 19 -8.86 1.85 -6.08
C GLY A 19 -9.21 0.95 -4.89
N PHE A 20 -8.76 -0.30 -4.90
CA PHE A 20 -8.91 -1.24 -3.79
C PHE A 20 -8.11 -0.79 -2.56
N LEU A 21 -6.80 -0.58 -2.72
CA LEU A 21 -5.90 -0.21 -1.62
C LEU A 21 -6.29 1.10 -0.94
N ARG A 22 -6.85 2.08 -1.68
CA ARG A 22 -7.37 3.34 -1.10
C ARG A 22 -8.50 3.18 -0.10
N LYS A 23 -9.19 2.03 -0.08
CA LYS A 23 -10.22 1.75 0.92
C LYS A 23 -9.63 1.29 2.26
N HIS A 24 -8.37 0.88 2.27
CA HIS A 24 -7.73 0.23 3.40
C HIS A 24 -6.49 0.98 3.91
N LEU A 25 -5.76 1.68 3.02
CA LEU A 25 -4.45 2.27 3.30
C LEU A 25 -4.34 3.68 2.71
N TYR A 26 -3.42 4.47 3.24
CA TYR A 26 -3.07 5.78 2.72
C TYR A 26 -2.25 5.66 1.45
N TRP A 27 -2.62 6.42 0.42
CA TRP A 27 -1.87 6.50 -0.82
C TRP A 27 -0.71 7.48 -0.67
N ILE A 28 0.53 7.00 -0.85
CA ILE A 28 1.74 7.82 -0.66
C ILE A 28 2.32 8.29 -2.00
N GLN A 29 2.44 7.37 -2.95
CA GLN A 29 2.89 7.65 -4.31
C GLN A 29 2.38 6.56 -5.27
N ASN A 30 2.65 6.69 -6.58
CA ASN A 30 2.02 5.88 -7.64
C ASN A 30 1.97 4.37 -7.40
N SER A 31 2.97 3.82 -6.72
CA SER A 31 3.09 2.39 -6.43
C SER A 31 3.29 2.08 -4.95
N VAL A 32 2.98 3.01 -4.05
CA VAL A 32 3.19 2.82 -2.60
C VAL A 32 1.97 3.26 -1.81
N PHE A 33 1.55 2.37 -0.92
CA PHE A 33 0.52 2.57 0.08
C PHE A 33 1.05 2.20 1.46
N GLU A 34 0.59 2.88 2.50
CA GLU A 34 0.96 2.53 3.88
C GLU A 34 -0.16 2.83 4.86
N GLY A 35 -0.08 2.23 6.05
CA GLY A 35 -1.06 2.49 7.11
C GLY A 35 -1.09 1.41 8.18
N GLU A 36 -1.82 1.71 9.25
CA GLU A 36 -2.12 0.76 10.31
C GLU A 36 -3.22 -0.21 9.90
N VAL A 37 -3.00 -1.49 10.20
CA VAL A 37 -3.97 -2.56 9.97
C VAL A 37 -3.95 -3.54 11.14
N THR A 38 -5.09 -4.18 11.37
CA THR A 38 -5.22 -5.40 12.14
C THR A 38 -4.78 -6.61 11.31
N LYS A 39 -4.64 -7.76 11.96
CA LYS A 39 -4.31 -9.02 11.24
C LYS A 39 -5.43 -9.42 10.27
N SER A 40 -6.70 -9.21 10.66
CA SER A 40 -7.86 -9.51 9.81
C SER A 40 -7.87 -8.64 8.55
N GLU A 41 -7.70 -7.33 8.72
CA GLU A 41 -7.64 -6.39 7.59
C GLU A 41 -6.47 -6.70 6.66
N LEU A 42 -5.31 -7.09 7.19
CA LEU A 42 -4.19 -7.50 6.34
C LEU A 42 -4.51 -8.76 5.52
N ASP A 43 -5.21 -9.73 6.09
CA ASP A 43 -5.60 -10.95 5.37
C ASP A 43 -6.70 -10.68 4.34
N GLU A 44 -7.62 -9.76 4.61
CA GLU A 44 -8.59 -9.22 3.64
C GLU A 44 -7.89 -8.50 2.48
N ILE A 45 -6.91 -7.64 2.77
CA ILE A 45 -6.11 -6.93 1.75
C ILE A 45 -5.39 -7.93 0.86
N LYS A 46 -4.73 -8.95 1.44
CA LYS A 46 -4.04 -9.99 0.65
C LYS A 46 -5.01 -10.73 -0.26
N THR A 47 -6.15 -11.15 0.26
CA THR A 47 -7.16 -11.89 -0.51
C THR A 47 -7.70 -11.04 -1.65
N GLY A 48 -8.12 -9.80 -1.37
CA GLY A 48 -8.63 -8.89 -2.40
C GLY A 48 -7.59 -8.51 -3.44
N LEU A 49 -6.30 -8.39 -3.07
CA LEU A 49 -5.22 -8.20 -4.05
C LEU A 49 -5.07 -9.43 -4.95
N LEU A 50 -5.09 -10.65 -4.39
CA LEU A 50 -4.98 -11.89 -5.15
C LEU A 50 -6.12 -12.09 -6.17
N ASP A 51 -7.30 -11.53 -5.90
CA ASP A 51 -8.43 -11.55 -6.83
C ASP A 51 -8.26 -10.56 -8.00
N ILE A 52 -7.41 -9.53 -7.83
CA ILE A 52 -7.21 -8.48 -8.84
C ILE A 52 -5.96 -8.73 -9.68
N ILE A 53 -4.87 -9.18 -9.07
CA ILE A 53 -3.56 -9.31 -9.73
C ILE A 53 -3.42 -10.59 -10.54
N LYS A 54 -2.51 -10.57 -11.52
CA LYS A 54 -2.06 -11.75 -12.25
C LYS A 54 -0.71 -12.21 -11.70
N LYS A 55 -0.67 -13.35 -11.03
CA LYS A 55 0.52 -13.89 -10.35
C LYS A 55 1.73 -14.11 -11.28
N ASP A 56 1.49 -14.30 -12.56
CA ASP A 56 2.50 -14.51 -13.61
C ASP A 56 3.01 -13.21 -14.25
N ALA A 57 2.39 -12.06 -13.94
CA ALA A 57 2.66 -10.80 -14.62
C ALA A 57 2.81 -9.58 -13.69
N ASP A 58 2.35 -9.67 -12.45
CA ASP A 58 2.32 -8.58 -11.48
C ASP A 58 3.07 -8.96 -10.20
N SER A 59 3.60 -7.96 -9.50
CA SER A 59 4.30 -8.12 -8.23
C SER A 59 3.74 -7.17 -7.17
N VAL A 60 3.56 -7.70 -5.96
CA VAL A 60 3.19 -6.91 -4.77
C VAL A 60 4.08 -7.35 -3.62
N ILE A 61 4.70 -6.38 -2.94
CA ILE A 61 5.53 -6.57 -1.76
C ILE A 61 4.84 -5.91 -0.58
N ILE A 62 4.73 -6.63 0.53
CA ILE A 62 4.14 -6.14 1.78
C ILE A 62 5.21 -6.18 2.87
N TYR A 63 5.66 -5.01 3.29
CA TYR A 63 6.50 -4.85 4.48
C TYR A 63 5.60 -4.73 5.71
N GLN A 64 5.93 -5.45 6.78
CA GLN A 64 5.18 -5.47 8.03
C GLN A 64 6.07 -5.01 9.18
N PHE A 65 5.55 -4.07 9.97
CA PHE A 65 6.23 -3.49 11.11
C PHE A 65 5.35 -3.63 12.36
N ARG A 66 5.98 -3.72 13.54
CA ARG A 66 5.25 -3.83 14.82
C ARG A 66 4.41 -2.58 15.06
N THR A 67 4.99 -1.41 14.79
CA THR A 67 4.46 -0.07 15.04
C THR A 67 5.02 0.90 13.99
N GLU A 68 4.40 2.07 13.81
CA GLU A 68 4.82 3.07 12.82
C GLU A 68 6.22 3.64 13.10
N ASP A 69 6.59 3.80 14.37
CA ASP A 69 7.91 4.27 14.82
C ASP A 69 9.05 3.27 14.58
N ALA A 70 8.74 2.04 14.12
CA ALA A 70 9.73 1.01 13.85
C ALA A 70 10.55 1.25 12.56
N PHE A 71 10.24 2.29 11.78
CA PHE A 71 10.99 2.66 10.58
C PHE A 71 11.11 4.18 10.41
N ASN A 72 12.11 4.61 9.62
CA ASN A 72 12.33 6.02 9.31
C ASN A 72 12.02 6.27 7.83
N ARG A 73 10.99 7.07 7.56
CA ARG A 73 10.62 7.51 6.21
C ARG A 73 11.35 8.81 5.87
N LYS A 74 12.07 8.83 4.75
CA LYS A 74 12.64 10.04 4.17
C LYS A 74 12.15 10.20 2.75
N VAL A 75 11.59 11.37 2.44
CA VAL A 75 11.17 11.73 1.08
C VAL A 75 12.24 12.62 0.46
N LEU A 76 12.68 12.26 -0.75
CA LEU A 76 13.53 13.10 -1.57
C LEU A 76 12.72 13.61 -2.76
N GLY A 77 12.72 14.92 -2.98
CA GLY A 77 11.94 15.55 -4.05
C GLY A 77 10.49 15.86 -3.66
N ILE A 78 9.57 15.73 -4.62
CA ILE A 78 8.18 16.17 -4.45
C ILE A 78 7.36 15.11 -3.73
N GLU A 79 6.84 15.46 -2.56
CA GLU A 79 5.84 14.66 -1.87
C GLU A 79 4.51 14.69 -2.62
N LYS A 80 3.97 13.51 -2.94
CA LYS A 80 2.74 13.36 -3.72
C LYS A 80 1.47 13.35 -2.87
N ALA A 81 1.61 13.02 -1.59
CA ALA A 81 0.56 13.07 -0.59
C ALA A 81 1.20 13.57 0.72
N PRO A 82 0.94 14.82 1.14
CA PRO A 82 1.42 15.31 2.43
C PRO A 82 0.73 14.49 3.53
N THR A 83 1.52 13.79 4.34
CA THR A 83 1.04 13.11 5.56
C THR A 83 0.82 14.10 6.71
N ASP A 84 1.38 15.30 6.60
CA ASP A 84 1.22 16.40 7.56
C ASP A 84 -0.01 17.24 7.19
N GLY A 85 -1.22 16.79 7.54
CA GLY A 85 -2.41 17.49 7.07
C GLY A 85 -3.78 17.05 7.57
N ILE A 86 -3.92 16.63 8.83
CA ILE A 86 -5.20 16.74 9.55
C ILE A 86 -4.89 17.19 10.98
N ILE A 87 -5.21 18.46 11.28
CA ILE A 87 -5.46 18.97 12.64
C ILE A 87 -6.96 18.82 12.89
#